data_AF-A0A940PMA2-F1
#
_entry.id   AF-A0A940PMA2-F1
#
_cell.length_a   1.000
_cell.length_b   1.000
_cell.length_c   1.000
_cell.angle_alpha   90.00
_cell.angle_beta   90.00
_cell.angle_gamma   90.00
#
_symmetry.space_group_name_H-M   'P 1'
#
loop_
_entity.id
_entity.type
_entity.pdbx_description
1 polymer ?
#
loop_
_entity_poly.entity_id
_entity_poly.type
_entity_poly.pdbx_seq_one_letter_code
_entity_poly.pdbx_strand_id
1 'polypeptide(L)'
;MLTEHVGWRGVLAALGVVTALMFVLALLLIPETLPLAQRHDGGLRRALSNFARLGRDRAFILLTIMVACNFGALLAYISAAPFVGQVMLGMSPAQFSLSFASGAVAMVLTNFINSRMAGRVPPTRLLFVGTTLVGLAGCAFATLALTEALSIPAFIACAFVMSGGVALVSANGTALALGLADYARGSGSALLGCIQFLGGSLTPPIVGAWGDHTAVPMATTIIVGAVCACACAVGAATVLRRRARG
;
A
#
# COMPACT_ATOMS: atom_id res chain seq x y z
N MET A 1 -11.51 23.27 -8.93
CA MET A 1 -10.73 23.93 -10.00
C MET A 1 -10.77 23.18 -11.35
N LEU A 2 -10.31 21.93 -11.53
CA LEU A 2 -10.50 21.23 -12.83
C LEU A 2 -11.94 20.70 -13.06
N THR A 3 -12.60 20.25 -11.98
CA THR A 3 -13.98 19.74 -12.02
C THR A 3 -15.03 20.81 -12.32
N GLU A 4 -14.76 22.07 -11.96
CA GLU A 4 -15.67 23.21 -12.18
C GLU A 4 -15.71 23.68 -13.64
N HIS A 5 -14.71 23.34 -14.46
CA HIS A 5 -14.63 23.81 -15.85
C HIS A 5 -14.76 22.70 -16.88
N VAL A 6 -14.30 21.47 -16.59
CA VAL A 6 -14.30 20.36 -17.56
C VAL A 6 -15.22 19.20 -17.15
N GLY A 7 -15.77 19.26 -15.94
CA GLY A 7 -16.61 18.20 -15.36
C GLY A 7 -15.86 16.87 -15.17
N TRP A 8 -16.56 15.87 -14.62
CA TRP A 8 -15.99 14.53 -14.40
C TRP A 8 -15.57 13.83 -15.71
N ARG A 9 -16.28 14.11 -16.81
CA ARG A 9 -15.99 13.55 -18.14
C ARG A 9 -14.65 14.03 -18.68
N GLY A 10 -14.31 15.31 -18.48
CA GLY A 10 -13.03 15.87 -18.90
C GLY A 10 -11.85 15.26 -18.18
N VAL A 11 -11.98 15.03 -16.86
CA VAL A 11 -10.97 14.35 -16.06
C VAL A 11 -10.73 12.93 -16.56
N LEU A 12 -11.80 12.17 -16.83
CA LEU A 12 -11.68 10.82 -17.39
C LEU A 12 -11.07 10.81 -18.80
N ALA A 13 -11.45 11.76 -19.67
CA ALA A 13 -10.88 11.87 -21.01
C ALA A 13 -9.38 12.15 -20.97
N ALA A 14 -8.93 13.07 -20.09
CA ALA A 14 -7.52 13.36 -19.90
C ALA A 14 -6.74 12.14 -19.39
N LEU A 15 -7.28 11.41 -18.40
CA LEU A 15 -6.70 10.14 -17.94
C LEU A 15 -6.62 9.10 -19.06
N GLY A 16 -7.64 9.01 -19.90
CA GLY A 16 -7.68 8.12 -21.06
C GLY A 16 -6.58 8.43 -22.07
N VAL A 17 -6.39 9.71 -22.41
CA VAL A 17 -5.33 10.16 -23.32
C VAL A 17 -3.94 9.84 -22.75
N VAL A 18 -3.69 10.15 -21.48
CA VAL A 18 -2.41 9.85 -20.81
C VAL A 18 -2.15 8.34 -20.81
N THR A 19 -3.15 7.53 -20.49
CA THR A 19 -3.03 6.06 -20.48
C THR A 19 -2.75 5.49 -21.87
N ALA A 20 -3.44 5.98 -22.91
CA ALA A 20 -3.21 5.57 -24.29
C ALA A 20 -1.79 5.94 -24.75
N LEU A 21 -1.33 7.14 -24.42
CA LEU A 21 0.04 7.58 -24.72
C LEU A 21 1.07 6.68 -24.04
N MET A 22 0.89 6.39 -22.74
CA MET A 22 1.76 5.46 -22.00
C MET A 22 1.78 4.07 -22.61
N PHE A 23 0.64 3.56 -23.08
CA PHE A 23 0.54 2.25 -23.74
C PHE A 23 1.30 2.22 -25.07
N VAL A 24 1.12 3.24 -25.92
CA VAL A 24 1.85 3.36 -27.19
C VAL A 24 3.36 3.49 -26.94
N LEU A 25 3.77 4.32 -25.98
CA LEU A 25 5.17 4.44 -25.62
C LEU A 25 5.75 3.14 -25.09
N ALA A 26 4.99 2.37 -24.29
CA ALA A 26 5.44 1.06 -23.81
C ALA A 26 5.68 0.08 -24.98
N LEU A 27 4.78 0.03 -25.96
CA LEU A 27 4.92 -0.83 -27.15
C LEU A 27 6.12 -0.44 -28.02
N LEU A 28 6.43 0.85 -28.10
CA LEU A 28 7.47 1.38 -28.99
C LEU A 28 8.86 1.45 -28.33
N LEU A 29 8.93 1.74 -27.02
CA LEU A 29 10.19 2.03 -26.32
C LEU A 29 10.65 0.94 -25.34
N ILE A 30 9.77 0.05 -24.86
CA ILE A 30 10.16 -0.99 -23.91
C ILE A 30 10.51 -2.25 -24.70
N PRO A 31 11.81 -2.56 -24.91
CA PRO A 31 12.20 -3.80 -25.57
C PRO A 31 11.78 -5.01 -24.72
N GLU A 32 11.45 -6.11 -25.38
CA GLU A 32 11.14 -7.36 -24.69
C GLU A 32 12.37 -7.81 -23.87
N THR A 33 12.28 -7.67 -22.55
CA THR A 33 13.40 -7.92 -21.63
C THR A 33 13.64 -9.40 -21.34
N LEU A 34 12.71 -10.28 -21.73
CA LEU A 34 12.82 -11.71 -21.48
C LEU A 34 13.60 -12.41 -22.62
N PRO A 35 14.74 -13.06 -22.33
CA PRO A 35 15.49 -13.81 -23.33
C PRO A 35 14.62 -14.87 -24.00
N LEU A 36 14.78 -15.06 -25.31
CA LEU A 36 14.05 -16.06 -26.11
C LEU A 36 14.00 -17.44 -25.44
N ALA A 37 15.11 -17.87 -24.82
CA ALA A 37 15.24 -19.16 -24.14
C ALA A 37 14.45 -19.28 -22.82
N GLN A 38 14.01 -18.16 -22.24
CA GLN A 38 13.20 -18.13 -21.02
C GLN A 38 11.73 -17.83 -21.30
N ARG A 39 11.36 -17.67 -22.58
CA ARG A 39 9.96 -17.53 -23.00
C ARG A 39 9.24 -18.84 -22.69
N HIS A 40 8.28 -18.76 -21.79
CA HIS A 40 7.38 -19.87 -21.55
C HIS A 40 6.37 -19.95 -22.69
N ASP A 41 6.03 -21.16 -23.15
CA ASP A 41 5.00 -21.43 -24.19
C ASP A 41 3.57 -20.98 -23.82
N GLY A 42 3.41 -20.14 -22.80
CA GLY A 42 2.12 -19.66 -22.34
C GLY A 42 1.23 -20.80 -21.82
N GLY A 43 -0.07 -20.53 -21.77
CA GLY A 43 -1.10 -21.50 -21.41
C GLY A 43 -1.74 -21.24 -20.06
N LEU A 44 -3.07 -21.11 -20.06
CA LEU A 44 -3.91 -20.89 -18.88
C LEU A 44 -3.66 -21.94 -17.79
N ARG A 45 -3.44 -23.20 -18.17
CA ARG A 45 -3.14 -24.30 -17.24
C ARG A 45 -1.85 -24.06 -16.45
N ARG A 46 -0.80 -23.53 -17.10
CA ARG A 46 0.49 -23.24 -16.45
C ARG A 46 0.38 -22.02 -15.54
N ALA A 47 -0.36 -20.99 -15.96
CA ALA A 47 -0.68 -19.84 -15.11
C ALA A 47 -1.44 -20.26 -13.84
N LEU A 48 -2.50 -21.08 -13.98
CA LEU A 48 -3.26 -21.62 -12.84
C LEU A 48 -2.39 -22.49 -11.92
N SER A 49 -1.52 -23.32 -12.49
CA SER A 49 -0.57 -24.11 -11.71
C SER A 49 0.41 -23.23 -10.91
N ASN A 50 0.93 -22.15 -11.53
CA ASN A 50 1.78 -21.18 -10.85
C ASN A 50 1.05 -20.45 -9.74
N PHE A 51 -0.19 -19.99 -9.97
CA PHE A 51 -1.03 -19.38 -8.94
C PHE A 51 -1.29 -20.35 -7.77
N ALA A 52 -1.60 -21.61 -8.05
CA ALA A 52 -1.80 -22.63 -7.00
C ALA A 52 -0.51 -22.90 -6.22
N ARG A 53 0.65 -22.91 -6.88
CA ARG A 53 1.95 -23.09 -6.23
C ARG A 53 2.33 -21.90 -5.34
N LEU A 54 2.14 -20.68 -5.84
CA LEU A 54 2.33 -19.44 -5.06
C LEU A 54 1.36 -19.37 -3.88
N GLY A 55 0.10 -19.75 -4.08
CA GLY A 55 -0.92 -19.81 -3.03
C GLY A 55 -0.61 -20.81 -1.92
N ARG A 56 0.22 -21.82 -2.19
CA ARG A 56 0.70 -22.77 -1.19
C ARG A 56 2.00 -22.34 -0.52
N ASP A 57 2.74 -21.39 -1.09
CA ASP A 57 3.92 -20.84 -0.45
C ASP A 57 3.50 -19.88 0.67
N ARG A 58 3.58 -20.38 1.92
CA ARG A 58 3.22 -19.63 3.12
C ARG A 58 4.01 -18.32 3.26
N ALA A 59 5.28 -18.28 2.88
CA ALA A 59 6.07 -17.04 3.00
C ALA A 59 5.60 -16.00 1.99
N PHE A 60 5.30 -16.41 0.76
CA PHE A 60 4.73 -15.54 -0.27
C PHE A 60 3.37 -14.98 0.14
N ILE A 61 2.45 -15.83 0.62
CA ILE A 61 1.11 -15.42 1.05
C ILE A 61 1.17 -14.48 2.25
N LEU A 62 2.00 -14.76 3.26
CA LEU A 62 2.12 -13.89 4.43
C LEU A 62 2.68 -12.51 4.05
N LEU A 63 3.70 -12.44 3.20
CA LEU A 63 4.22 -11.15 2.70
C LEU A 63 3.17 -10.41 1.86
N THR A 64 2.39 -11.13 1.06
CA THR A 64 1.35 -10.53 0.22
C THR A 64 0.19 -10.00 1.04
N ILE A 65 -0.30 -10.76 2.02
CA ILE A 65 -1.34 -10.32 2.96
C ILE A 65 -0.85 -9.13 3.76
N MET A 66 0.41 -9.14 4.21
CA MET A 66 1.00 -8.02 4.91
C MET A 66 0.96 -6.72 4.07
N VAL A 67 1.39 -6.79 2.80
CA VAL A 67 1.32 -5.65 1.87
C VAL A 67 -0.13 -5.20 1.67
N ALA A 68 -1.07 -6.15 1.59
CA ALA A 68 -2.50 -5.86 1.45
C ALA A 68 -3.11 -5.18 2.69
N CYS A 69 -2.81 -5.64 3.91
CA CYS A 69 -3.26 -5.03 5.16
C CYS A 69 -2.76 -3.59 5.28
N ASN A 70 -1.50 -3.37 4.91
CA ASN A 70 -0.87 -2.07 4.99
C ASN A 70 -1.39 -1.10 3.91
N PHE A 71 -1.72 -1.63 2.72
CA PHE A 71 -2.45 -0.88 1.70
C PHE A 71 -3.89 -0.57 2.17
N GLY A 72 -4.56 -1.52 2.83
CA GLY A 72 -5.86 -1.29 3.48
C GLY A 72 -5.83 -0.12 4.46
N ALA A 73 -4.83 -0.03 5.33
CA ALA A 73 -4.64 1.12 6.23
C ALA A 73 -4.53 2.45 5.46
N LEU A 74 -3.83 2.48 4.33
CA LEU A 74 -3.79 3.65 3.46
C LEU A 74 -5.16 3.97 2.87
N LEU A 75 -5.92 2.99 2.42
CA LEU A 75 -7.26 3.18 1.86
C LEU A 75 -8.27 3.64 2.92
N ALA A 76 -8.14 3.17 4.16
CA ALA A 76 -8.90 3.66 5.30
C ALA A 76 -8.66 5.16 5.51
N TYR A 77 -7.38 5.56 5.52
CA TYR A 77 -7.00 6.97 5.61
C TYR A 77 -7.56 7.76 4.44
N ILE A 78 -7.33 7.35 3.19
CA ILE A 78 -7.79 8.10 2.01
C ILE A 78 -9.32 8.31 2.04
N SER A 79 -10.07 7.30 2.48
CA SER A 79 -11.53 7.35 2.50
C SER A 79 -12.07 8.20 3.65
N ALA A 80 -11.49 8.12 4.85
CA ALA A 80 -11.96 8.85 6.03
C ALA A 80 -11.30 10.22 6.26
N ALA A 81 -10.16 10.50 5.62
CA ALA A 81 -9.41 11.73 5.82
C ALA A 81 -10.20 13.02 5.52
N PRO A 82 -11.04 13.11 4.45
CA PRO A 82 -11.86 14.29 4.22
C PRO A 82 -12.85 14.54 5.37
N PHE A 83 -13.45 13.47 5.90
CA PHE A 83 -14.36 13.57 7.04
C PHE A 83 -13.63 14.06 8.30
N VAL A 84 -12.53 13.42 8.68
CA VAL A 84 -11.74 13.83 9.86
C VAL A 84 -11.17 15.25 9.68
N GLY A 85 -10.55 15.54 8.54
CA GLY A 85 -9.91 16.82 8.28
C GLY A 85 -10.91 17.96 8.08
N GLN A 86 -11.85 17.82 7.16
CA GLN A 86 -12.72 18.94 6.76
C GLN A 86 -13.96 19.06 7.65
N VAL A 87 -14.58 17.94 8.05
CA VAL A 87 -15.82 17.96 8.84
C VAL A 87 -15.52 18.07 10.33
N MET A 88 -14.64 17.22 10.89
CA MET A 88 -14.35 17.24 12.33
C MET A 88 -13.36 18.34 12.72
N LEU A 89 -12.26 18.51 11.98
CA LEU A 89 -11.21 19.49 12.29
C LEU A 89 -11.44 20.87 11.62
N GLY A 90 -12.48 21.01 10.80
CA GLY A 90 -12.84 22.29 10.17
C GLY A 90 -11.81 22.81 9.15
N MET A 91 -10.98 21.92 8.60
CA MET A 91 -9.96 22.33 7.63
C MET A 91 -10.59 22.85 6.34
N SER A 92 -10.13 24.02 5.89
CA SER A 92 -10.47 24.51 4.56
C SER A 92 -10.02 23.52 3.47
N PRO A 93 -10.65 23.50 2.28
CA PRO A 93 -10.23 22.63 1.17
C PRO A 93 -8.75 22.78 0.80
N ALA A 94 -8.19 23.99 0.91
CA ALA A 94 -6.78 24.25 0.65
C ALA A 94 -5.86 23.62 1.71
N GLN A 95 -6.19 23.77 3.00
CA GLN A 95 -5.44 23.15 4.09
C GLN A 95 -5.50 21.62 4.02
N PHE A 96 -6.66 21.05 3.73
CA PHE A 96 -6.81 19.61 3.53
C PHE A 96 -5.97 19.12 2.35
N SER A 97 -6.01 19.81 1.21
CA SER A 97 -5.20 19.46 0.03
C SER A 97 -3.70 19.49 0.32
N LEU A 98 -3.22 20.51 1.05
CA LEU A 98 -1.82 20.60 1.48
C LEU A 98 -1.43 19.48 2.44
N SER A 99 -2.34 19.12 3.36
CA SER A 99 -2.14 18.03 4.32
C SER A 99 -2.01 16.69 3.60
N PHE A 100 -2.89 16.43 2.64
CA PHE A 100 -2.86 15.23 1.82
C PHE A 100 -1.59 15.17 0.95
N ALA A 101 -1.18 16.31 0.37
CA ALA A 101 0.07 16.43 -0.36
C ALA A 101 1.31 16.12 0.51
N SER A 102 1.31 16.49 1.79
CA SER A 102 2.40 16.13 2.69
C SER A 102 2.54 14.62 2.89
N GLY A 103 1.44 13.87 2.85
CA GLY A 103 1.47 12.39 2.87
C GLY A 103 2.17 11.82 1.63
N ALA A 104 1.88 12.38 0.45
CA ALA A 104 2.58 12.02 -0.78
C ALA A 104 4.09 12.38 -0.72
N VAL A 105 4.44 13.55 -0.17
CA VAL A 105 5.84 13.93 0.07
C VAL A 105 6.52 12.94 1.02
N ALA A 106 5.85 12.51 2.09
CA ALA A 106 6.37 11.49 3.00
C ALA A 106 6.70 10.19 2.25
N MET A 107 5.78 9.72 1.39
CA MET A 107 6.01 8.51 0.59
C MET A 107 7.22 8.66 -0.33
N VAL A 108 7.37 9.80 -1.01
CA VAL A 108 8.50 10.09 -1.89
C VAL A 108 9.82 10.11 -1.11
N LEU A 109 9.86 10.84 0.02
CA LEU A 109 11.04 10.93 0.88
C LEU A 109 11.43 9.56 1.42
N THR A 110 10.45 8.78 1.90
CA THR A 110 10.71 7.43 2.41
C THR A 110 11.20 6.50 1.30
N ASN A 111 10.64 6.55 0.09
CA ASN A 111 11.14 5.76 -1.03
C ASN A 111 12.56 6.18 -1.46
N PHE A 112 12.88 7.47 -1.41
CA PHE A 112 14.23 7.96 -1.67
C PHE A 112 15.23 7.47 -0.60
N ILE A 113 14.85 7.51 0.68
CA ILE A 113 15.65 6.95 1.76
C ILE A 113 15.82 5.43 1.59
N ASN A 114 14.73 4.74 1.25
CA ASN A 114 14.71 3.30 1.02
C ASN A 114 15.67 2.89 -0.12
N SER A 115 15.71 3.64 -1.23
CA SER A 115 16.62 3.34 -2.34
C SER A 115 18.10 3.52 -1.96
N ARG A 116 18.41 4.48 -1.07
CA ARG A 116 19.78 4.66 -0.51
C ARG A 116 20.16 3.58 0.49
N MET A 117 19.18 2.96 1.14
CA MET A 117 19.37 1.84 2.07
C MET A 117 19.38 0.47 1.37
N ALA A 118 18.87 0.41 0.13
CA ALA A 118 18.85 -0.82 -0.66
C ALA A 118 20.27 -1.41 -0.79
N GLY A 119 20.38 -2.72 -0.54
CA GLY A 119 21.67 -3.43 -0.52
C GLY A 119 22.51 -3.23 0.75
N ARG A 120 22.23 -2.21 1.57
CA ARG A 120 22.94 -1.95 2.85
C ARG A 120 22.16 -2.46 4.06
N VAL A 121 20.84 -2.38 4.02
CA VAL A 121 19.96 -2.82 5.12
C VAL A 121 19.10 -3.99 4.63
N PRO A 122 18.93 -5.06 5.41
CA PRO A 122 18.03 -6.15 5.06
C PRO A 122 16.59 -5.65 4.83
N PRO A 123 15.93 -5.99 3.71
CA PRO A 123 14.56 -5.56 3.43
C PRO A 123 13.56 -5.94 4.52
N THR A 124 13.77 -7.07 5.20
CA THR A 124 12.96 -7.50 6.34
C THR A 124 13.00 -6.50 7.50
N ARG A 125 14.14 -5.86 7.76
CA ARG A 125 14.29 -4.85 8.81
C ARG A 125 13.51 -3.58 8.46
N LEU A 126 13.64 -3.11 7.23
CA LEU A 126 12.92 -1.92 6.73
C LEU A 126 11.41 -2.15 6.73
N LEU A 127 10.97 -3.34 6.37
CA LEU A 127 9.58 -3.78 6.44
C LEU A 127 9.03 -3.76 7.88
N PHE A 128 9.78 -4.24 8.88
CA PHE A 128 9.38 -4.14 10.29
C PHE A 128 9.31 -2.68 10.77
N VAL A 129 10.31 -1.87 10.44
CA VAL A 129 10.31 -0.43 10.76
C VAL A 129 9.07 0.25 10.19
N GLY A 130 8.76 0.02 8.92
CA GLY A 130 7.61 0.63 8.26
C GLY A 130 6.29 0.23 8.93
N THR A 131 6.11 -1.04 9.26
CA THR A 131 4.89 -1.54 9.91
C THR A 131 4.73 -0.97 11.32
N THR A 132 5.83 -0.86 12.08
CA THR A 132 5.83 -0.21 13.39
C THR A 132 5.46 1.27 13.27
N LEU A 133 5.97 2.00 12.28
CA LEU A 133 5.60 3.40 12.05
C LEU A 133 4.11 3.55 11.77
N VAL A 134 3.53 2.69 10.93
CA VAL A 134 2.09 2.68 10.64
C VAL A 134 1.27 2.41 11.91
N GLY A 135 1.67 1.40 12.69
CA GLY A 135 1.00 1.06 13.96
C GLY A 135 1.08 2.18 14.99
N LEU A 136 2.26 2.78 15.18
CA LEU A 136 2.45 3.90 16.11
C LEU A 136 1.65 5.13 15.68
N ALA A 137 1.62 5.45 14.38
CA ALA A 137 0.80 6.53 13.87
C ALA A 137 -0.70 6.28 14.08
N GLY A 138 -1.16 5.04 13.85
CA GLY A 138 -2.53 4.63 14.13
C GLY A 138 -2.90 4.74 15.61
N CYS A 139 -2.04 4.26 16.51
CA CYS A 139 -2.24 4.38 17.95
C CYS A 139 -2.24 5.84 18.40
N ALA A 140 -1.27 6.64 17.96
CA ALA A 140 -1.20 8.06 18.29
C ALA A 140 -2.47 8.79 17.82
N PHE A 141 -2.91 8.52 16.60
CA PHE A 141 -4.15 9.08 16.06
C PHE A 141 -5.38 8.66 16.89
N ALA A 142 -5.50 7.37 17.24
CA ALA A 142 -6.59 6.88 18.10
C ALA A 142 -6.60 7.56 19.47
N THR A 143 -5.44 7.65 20.12
CA THR A 143 -5.32 8.28 21.44
C THR A 143 -5.72 9.75 21.37
N LEU A 144 -5.20 10.50 20.40
CA LEU A 144 -5.53 11.91 20.24
C LEU A 144 -7.01 12.15 19.92
N ALA A 145 -7.62 11.26 19.12
CA ALA A 145 -9.04 11.34 18.82
C ALA A 145 -9.91 11.05 20.05
N LEU A 146 -9.55 10.07 20.88
CA LEU A 146 -10.29 9.69 22.09
C LEU A 146 -10.14 10.68 23.23
N THR A 147 -9.03 11.42 23.30
CA THR A 147 -8.80 12.45 24.31
C THR A 147 -9.25 13.84 23.89
N GLU A 148 -9.92 13.97 22.74
CA GLU A 148 -10.32 15.26 22.13
C GLU A 148 -9.15 16.24 21.93
N ALA A 149 -7.91 15.75 21.96
CA ALA A 149 -6.69 16.53 21.78
C ALA A 149 -6.21 16.53 20.31
N LEU A 150 -7.01 15.97 19.39
CA LEU A 150 -6.68 15.90 17.98
C LEU A 150 -6.73 17.31 17.36
N SER A 151 -5.55 17.83 17.05
CA SER A 151 -5.39 19.10 16.35
C SER A 151 -4.97 18.88 14.89
N ILE A 152 -5.15 19.90 14.06
CA ILE A 152 -4.73 19.89 12.64
C ILE A 152 -3.25 19.46 12.49
N PRO A 153 -2.27 20.04 13.21
CA PRO A 153 -0.87 19.63 13.08
C PRO A 153 -0.64 18.17 13.47
N ALA A 154 -1.35 17.69 14.51
CA ALA A 154 -1.23 16.31 14.97
C ALA A 154 -1.81 15.31 13.95
N PHE A 155 -2.94 15.66 13.31
CA PHE A 155 -3.50 14.88 12.21
C PHE A 155 -2.51 14.78 11.03
N ILE A 156 -1.92 15.90 10.62
CA ILE A 156 -0.92 15.95 9.55
C ILE A 156 0.30 15.10 9.91
N ALA A 157 0.82 15.21 11.14
CA ALA A 157 1.97 14.43 11.59
C ALA A 157 1.69 12.93 11.59
N CYS A 158 0.53 12.50 12.09
CA CYS A 158 0.14 11.08 12.06
C CYS A 158 0.01 10.57 10.62
N ALA A 159 -0.66 11.33 9.75
CA ALA A 159 -0.81 10.98 8.34
C ALA A 159 0.54 10.91 7.61
N PHE A 160 1.47 11.82 7.90
CA PHE A 160 2.82 11.84 7.32
C PHE A 160 3.61 10.60 7.72
N VAL A 161 3.66 10.28 9.03
CA VAL A 161 4.37 9.09 9.54
C VAL A 161 3.75 7.81 9.01
N MET A 162 2.43 7.71 9.01
CA MET A 162 1.71 6.56 8.46
C MET A 162 2.02 6.38 6.97
N SER A 163 1.93 7.45 6.16
CA SER A 163 2.19 7.39 4.71
C SER A 163 3.62 6.98 4.40
N GLY A 164 4.61 7.51 5.14
CA GLY A 164 5.99 7.09 5.03
C GLY A 164 6.19 5.60 5.40
N GLY A 165 5.62 5.17 6.53
CA GLY A 165 5.62 3.76 6.93
C GLY A 165 5.02 2.85 5.86
N VAL A 166 3.92 3.29 5.23
CA VAL A 166 3.29 2.56 4.12
C VAL A 166 4.19 2.41 2.92
N ALA A 167 4.83 3.50 2.48
CA ALA A 167 5.77 3.45 1.37
C ALA A 167 6.92 2.45 1.63
N LEU A 168 7.46 2.44 2.85
CA LEU A 168 8.55 1.55 3.23
C LEU A 168 8.14 0.07 3.19
N VAL A 169 6.94 -0.25 3.71
CA VAL A 169 6.38 -1.61 3.66
C VAL A 169 6.09 -2.03 2.23
N SER A 170 5.45 -1.17 1.43
CA SER A 170 5.10 -1.49 0.05
C SER A 170 6.34 -1.79 -0.80
N ALA A 171 7.41 -0.99 -0.68
CA ALA A 171 8.63 -1.21 -1.44
C ALA A 171 9.33 -2.53 -1.05
N ASN A 172 9.55 -2.75 0.26
CA ASN A 172 10.32 -3.91 0.74
C ASN A 172 9.50 -5.21 0.72
N GLY A 173 8.23 -5.15 1.09
CA GLY A 173 7.32 -6.31 1.07
C GLY A 173 7.09 -6.84 -0.33
N THR A 174 6.89 -5.95 -1.31
CA THR A 174 6.76 -6.33 -2.71
C THR A 174 8.04 -6.97 -3.24
N ALA A 175 9.21 -6.38 -2.94
CA ALA A 175 10.49 -6.95 -3.35
C ALA A 175 10.72 -8.35 -2.76
N LEU A 176 10.46 -8.56 -1.47
CA LEU A 176 10.59 -9.86 -0.82
C LEU A 176 9.60 -10.90 -1.38
N ALA A 177 8.34 -10.52 -1.58
CA ALA A 177 7.33 -11.41 -2.12
C ALA A 177 7.66 -11.83 -3.56
N LEU A 178 8.06 -10.88 -4.41
CA LEU A 178 8.42 -11.17 -5.80
C LEU A 178 9.69 -12.02 -5.92
N GLY A 179 10.66 -11.86 -5.01
CA GLY A 179 11.83 -12.74 -4.95
C GLY A 179 11.47 -14.20 -4.67
N LEU A 180 10.41 -14.47 -3.90
CA LEU A 180 9.89 -15.84 -3.71
C LEU A 180 9.15 -16.39 -4.94
N ALA A 181 8.77 -15.50 -5.86
CA ALA A 181 8.07 -15.82 -7.09
C ALA A 181 8.99 -15.79 -8.33
N ASP A 182 10.31 -15.86 -8.16
CA ASP A 182 11.28 -15.72 -9.27
C ASP A 182 11.01 -16.67 -10.45
N TYR A 183 10.54 -17.89 -10.17
CA TYR A 183 10.18 -18.90 -11.19
C TYR A 183 8.91 -18.56 -12.00
N ALA A 184 8.10 -17.62 -11.51
CA ALA A 184 6.82 -17.22 -12.10
C ALA A 184 6.52 -15.74 -11.82
N ARG A 185 7.48 -14.84 -12.07
CA ARG A 185 7.39 -13.41 -11.69
C ARG A 185 6.11 -12.72 -12.13
N GLY A 186 5.63 -12.99 -13.35
CA GLY A 186 4.37 -12.43 -13.85
C GLY A 186 3.13 -12.91 -13.09
N SER A 187 3.06 -14.20 -12.74
CA SER A 187 1.98 -14.71 -11.87
C SER A 187 2.12 -14.19 -10.44
N GLY A 188 3.35 -14.04 -9.94
CA GLY A 188 3.64 -13.46 -8.63
C GLY A 188 3.15 -12.04 -8.49
N SER A 189 3.48 -11.15 -9.44
CA SER A 189 3.03 -9.76 -9.43
C SER A 189 1.53 -9.63 -9.61
N ALA A 190 0.94 -10.44 -10.48
CA ALA A 190 -0.52 -10.46 -10.67
C ALA A 190 -1.26 -10.88 -9.39
N LEU A 191 -0.80 -11.96 -8.73
CA LEU A 191 -1.43 -12.42 -7.49
C LEU A 191 -1.23 -11.43 -6.34
N LEU A 192 -0.03 -10.84 -6.23
CA LEU A 192 0.26 -9.82 -5.23
C LEU A 192 -0.65 -8.60 -5.41
N GLY A 193 -0.73 -8.07 -6.63
CA GLY A 193 -1.59 -6.92 -6.94
C GLY A 193 -3.07 -7.25 -6.70
N CYS A 194 -3.52 -8.43 -7.12
CA CYS A 194 -4.89 -8.88 -6.88
C CYS A 194 -5.25 -8.89 -5.38
N ILE A 195 -4.44 -9.54 -4.55
CA ILE A 195 -4.68 -9.60 -3.10
C ILE A 195 -4.56 -8.22 -2.45
N GLN A 196 -3.59 -7.40 -2.89
CA GLN A 196 -3.42 -6.03 -2.41
C GLN A 196 -4.67 -5.18 -2.68
N PHE A 197 -5.17 -5.18 -3.93
CA PHE A 197 -6.35 -4.40 -4.29
C PHE A 197 -7.63 -4.97 -3.68
N LEU A 198 -7.78 -6.30 -3.59
CA LEU A 198 -8.91 -6.91 -2.90
C LEU A 198 -8.92 -6.48 -1.43
N GLY A 199 -7.80 -6.64 -0.70
CA GLY A 199 -7.70 -6.21 0.69
C GLY A 199 -7.92 -4.70 0.87
N GLY A 200 -7.37 -3.88 -0.03
CA GLY A 200 -7.60 -2.44 -0.04
C GLY A 200 -9.04 -2.05 -0.32
N SER A 201 -9.72 -2.72 -1.26
CA SER A 201 -11.09 -2.42 -1.68
C SER A 201 -12.15 -2.73 -0.64
N LEU A 202 -11.88 -3.70 0.25
CA LEU A 202 -12.75 -4.02 1.37
C LEU A 202 -12.73 -2.93 2.44
N THR A 203 -11.69 -2.11 2.47
CA THR A 203 -11.47 -1.16 3.55
C THR A 203 -12.42 0.04 3.52
N PRO A 204 -12.62 0.76 2.39
CA PRO A 204 -13.53 1.90 2.32
C PRO A 204 -14.98 1.57 2.72
N PRO A 205 -15.60 0.45 2.27
CA PRO A 205 -16.95 0.07 2.71
C PRO A 205 -17.04 -0.21 4.20
N ILE A 206 -16.04 -0.87 4.79
CA ILE A 206 -16.00 -1.16 6.24
C ILE A 206 -15.94 0.14 7.04
N VAL A 207 -15.07 1.06 6.63
CA VAL A 207 -14.91 2.37 7.29
C VAL A 207 -16.16 3.22 7.12
N GLY A 208 -16.74 3.26 5.91
CA GLY A 208 -17.95 4.03 5.61
C GLY A 208 -19.21 3.48 6.30
N ALA A 209 -19.29 2.17 6.54
CA ALA A 209 -20.43 1.57 7.25
C ALA A 209 -20.56 2.01 8.71
N TRP A 210 -19.47 2.49 9.32
CA TRP A 210 -19.47 2.97 10.72
C TRP A 210 -19.93 4.44 10.83
N GLY A 211 -20.20 5.10 9.70
CA GLY A 211 -20.75 6.44 9.62
C GLY A 211 -19.76 7.58 9.89
N ASP A 212 -20.26 8.79 9.67
CA ASP A 212 -19.50 10.05 9.67
C ASP A 212 -19.63 10.79 11.01
N HIS A 213 -19.55 10.07 12.13
CA HIS A 213 -19.74 10.70 13.45
C HIS A 213 -18.48 10.69 14.31
N THR A 214 -17.49 9.86 13.97
CA THR A 214 -16.28 9.70 14.79
C THR A 214 -15.05 9.37 13.94
N ALA A 215 -13.85 9.70 14.45
CA ALA A 215 -12.57 9.31 13.84
C ALA A 215 -12.16 7.86 14.19
N VAL A 216 -12.94 7.17 15.02
CA VAL A 216 -12.67 5.82 15.52
C VAL A 216 -12.55 4.77 14.38
N PRO A 217 -13.42 4.74 13.36
CA PRO A 217 -13.36 3.71 12.30
C PRO A 217 -12.05 3.75 11.51
N MET A 218 -11.54 4.98 11.26
CA MET A 218 -10.25 5.17 10.61
C MET A 218 -9.11 4.63 11.49
N ALA A 219 -9.10 5.02 12.76
CA ALA A 219 -8.06 4.64 13.70
C ALA A 219 -8.02 3.11 13.95
N THR A 220 -9.19 2.50 14.17
CA THR A 220 -9.30 1.06 14.41
C THR A 220 -8.83 0.26 13.20
N THR A 221 -9.22 0.67 11.99
CA THR A 221 -8.82 -0.03 10.76
C THR A 221 -7.31 0.06 10.51
N ILE A 222 -6.70 1.22 10.77
CA ILE A 222 -5.24 1.37 10.68
C ILE A 222 -4.53 0.47 11.70
N ILE A 223 -4.99 0.45 12.95
CA ILE A 223 -4.39 -0.37 14.02
C ILE A 223 -4.54 -1.86 13.71
N VAL A 224 -5.75 -2.31 13.36
CA VAL A 224 -6.01 -3.72 13.00
C VAL A 224 -5.15 -4.11 11.79
N GLY A 225 -5.10 -3.27 10.76
CA GLY A 225 -4.25 -3.48 9.59
C GLY A 225 -2.77 -3.60 9.97
N ALA A 226 -2.26 -2.72 10.83
CA ALA A 226 -0.87 -2.75 11.30
C ALA A 226 -0.57 -4.00 12.14
N VAL A 227 -1.48 -4.41 13.03
CA VAL A 227 -1.33 -5.62 13.85
C VAL A 227 -1.33 -6.87 12.97
N CYS A 228 -2.27 -6.97 12.02
CA CYS A 228 -2.31 -8.06 11.04
C CYS A 228 -1.04 -8.10 10.18
N ALA A 229 -0.57 -6.94 9.71
CA ALA A 229 0.67 -6.82 8.96
C ALA A 229 1.89 -7.27 9.80
N CYS A 230 1.99 -6.85 11.06
CA CYS A 230 3.05 -7.27 11.99
C CYS A 230 3.02 -8.79 12.21
N ALA A 231 1.85 -9.37 12.46
CA ALA A 231 1.69 -10.81 12.63
C ALA A 231 2.13 -11.58 11.37
N CYS A 232 1.74 -11.08 10.20
CA CYS A 232 2.17 -11.66 8.92
C CYS A 232 3.68 -11.51 8.68
N ALA A 233 4.28 -10.38 9.04
CA ALA A 233 5.72 -10.14 8.95
C ALA A 233 6.51 -11.12 9.82
N VAL A 234 6.10 -11.31 11.08
CA VAL A 234 6.70 -12.29 12.00
C VAL A 234 6.50 -13.71 11.47
N GLY A 235 5.29 -14.05 11.01
CA GLY A 235 5.00 -15.33 10.38
C GLY A 235 5.91 -15.60 9.18
N ALA A 236 6.05 -14.66 8.26
CA ALA A 236 6.92 -14.79 7.10
C ALA A 236 8.40 -14.97 7.52
N ALA A 237 8.87 -14.16 8.48
CA ALA A 237 10.24 -14.26 8.99
C ALA A 237 10.52 -15.62 9.65
N THR A 238 9.57 -16.18 10.39
CA THR A 238 9.73 -17.51 11.00
C THR A 238 9.75 -18.63 9.96
N VAL A 239 8.89 -18.56 8.94
CA VAL A 239 8.88 -19.53 7.83
C VAL A 239 10.19 -19.47 7.05
N LEU A 240 10.68 -18.28 6.71
CA LEU A 240 11.94 -18.09 5.99
C LEU A 240 13.15 -18.58 6.80
N ARG A 241 13.18 -18.31 8.12
CA ARG A 241 14.24 -18.82 9.00
C ARG A 241 14.24 -20.34 9.10
N ARG A 242 13.07 -21.00 9.08
CA ARG A 242 12.98 -22.47 9.06
C ARG A 242 13.53 -23.06 7.76
N ARG A 243 13.26 -22.42 6.61
CA ARG A 243 13.81 -22.82 5.31
C ARG A 243 15.34 -22.71 5.25
N ALA A 244 15.92 -21.73 5.95
CA ALA A 244 17.38 -21.54 5.97
C ALA A 244 18.13 -22.55 6.88
N ARG A 245 17.41 -23.31 7.71
CA ARG A 245 17.98 -24.26 8.69
C ARG A 245 17.83 -25.73 8.30
N GLY A 246 16.99 -26.04 7.31
CA GLY A 246 16.77 -27.39 6.81
C GLY A 246 17.28 -27.52 5.39
#